data_AF-A0A9D1HLL1-F1
#
_entry.id   AF-A0A9D1HLL1-F1
#
_cell.length_a   1.000
_cell.length_b   1.000
_cell.length_c   1.000
_cell.angle_alpha   90.00
_cell.angle_beta   90.00
_cell.angle_gamma   90.00
#
_symmetry.space_group_name_H-M   'P 1'
#
loop_
_entity.id
_entity.type
_entity.pdbx_description
1 polymer ?
#
loop_
_entity_poly.entity_id
_entity_poly.type
_entity_poly.pdbx_seq_one_letter_code
_entity_poly.pdbx_strand_id
1 'polypeptide(L)'
;MERAFQIITGRLLRYYRENYRHPNGKVGLSIRELSRLNSARIQEIRAENGVRLNQKSICSTSRISDIENGQDSMEDYVIECLASVYARKYLYKEIYWLNLKKDIQAIVDEMTRMEKEGLARLNRKLRSQYQKLSHYLVYGEMLEILSAVLTYLNERVLPKAELQRKMEALLPTGMLELDSLLLYMKSEYHRKMGQPGVTLAEIECTLGNQRDFLSLELRFKAYMDHYQVDLAKKTLQMIRELATYASSPYLQFIYHNHQALIYENSCSTQAVGELQACRKLLESGRLNGCLHVQGRYYHNLGMHFYAHHQYANALSMLQKALKWSPDLVLQAFPYVMDCAERLELPLAQCRQLLEWVDFVHMSGFKLEYAKYFRLKYSYDTIGRKEALLLEKFLVENILPFLDSGLLTYALFYRQLLILSPLTRHMQYVLQFHEM
;
A
#
# COMPACT_ATOMS: atom_id res chain seq x y z
N MET A 1 -19.23 -9.10 -25.70
CA MET A 1 -18.25 -8.29 -24.93
C MET A 1 -17.99 -9.00 -23.62
N GLU A 2 -16.73 -9.07 -23.18
CA GLU A 2 -16.41 -9.81 -21.96
C GLU A 2 -16.90 -9.08 -20.69
N ARG A 3 -17.42 -9.83 -19.72
CA ARG A 3 -18.02 -9.31 -18.48
C ARG A 3 -17.10 -8.37 -17.70
N ALA A 4 -15.81 -8.73 -17.55
CA ALA A 4 -14.84 -7.91 -16.84
C ALA A 4 -14.62 -6.55 -17.52
N PHE A 5 -14.59 -6.50 -18.87
CA PHE A 5 -14.48 -5.23 -19.60
C PHE A 5 -15.68 -4.32 -19.34
N GLN A 6 -16.89 -4.89 -19.27
CA GLN A 6 -18.11 -4.15 -18.94
C GLN A 6 -18.05 -3.57 -17.53
N ILE A 7 -17.65 -4.38 -16.54
CA ILE A 7 -17.50 -3.93 -15.14
C ILE A 7 -16.49 -2.80 -15.03
N ILE A 8 -15.31 -2.95 -15.65
CA ILE A 8 -14.25 -1.92 -15.66
C ILE A 8 -14.76 -0.63 -16.32
N THR A 9 -15.42 -0.74 -17.47
CA THR A 9 -15.99 0.41 -18.18
C THR A 9 -16.99 1.17 -17.30
N GLY A 10 -17.95 0.46 -16.70
CA GLY A 10 -18.95 1.04 -15.80
C GLY A 10 -18.34 1.78 -14.62
N ARG A 11 -17.37 1.15 -13.95
CA ARG A 11 -16.70 1.73 -12.78
C ARG A 11 -15.84 2.94 -13.13
N LEU A 12 -15.18 2.94 -14.30
CA LEU A 12 -14.46 4.13 -14.77
C LEU A 12 -15.41 5.28 -15.06
N LEU A 13 -16.54 5.03 -15.72
CA LEU A 13 -17.57 6.06 -15.94
C LEU A 13 -18.09 6.62 -14.62
N ARG A 14 -18.37 5.76 -13.64
CA ARG A 14 -18.78 6.18 -12.29
C ARG A 14 -17.72 7.01 -11.60
N TYR A 15 -16.46 6.56 -11.61
CA TYR A 15 -15.33 7.29 -11.05
C TYR A 15 -15.24 8.70 -11.64
N TYR A 16 -15.31 8.81 -12.97
CA TYR A 16 -15.30 10.10 -13.65
C TYR A 16 -16.52 10.94 -13.32
N ARG A 17 -17.72 10.36 -13.27
CA ARG A 17 -18.93 11.08 -12.85
C ARG A 17 -18.79 11.69 -11.46
N GLU A 18 -18.13 11.01 -10.54
CA GLU A 18 -18.02 11.46 -9.14
C GLU A 18 -16.83 12.42 -8.93
N ASN A 19 -15.76 12.30 -9.72
CA ASN A 19 -14.49 12.97 -9.43
C ASN A 19 -14.00 13.95 -10.53
N TYR A 20 -14.55 13.91 -11.73
CA TYR A 20 -14.11 14.76 -12.82
C TYR A 20 -14.46 16.23 -12.55
N ARG A 21 -13.47 17.11 -12.72
CA ARG A 21 -13.67 18.57 -12.67
C ARG A 21 -14.10 19.05 -14.04
N HIS A 22 -15.36 19.46 -14.13
CA HIS A 22 -15.92 20.03 -15.35
C HIS A 22 -15.29 21.40 -15.63
N PRO A 23 -15.14 21.83 -16.91
CA PRO A 23 -14.55 23.12 -17.27
C PRO A 23 -15.17 24.37 -16.62
N ASN A 24 -16.39 24.24 -16.08
CA ASN A 24 -17.09 25.30 -15.33
C ASN A 24 -16.78 25.29 -13.82
N GLY A 25 -15.77 24.53 -13.39
CA GLY A 25 -15.33 24.45 -11.99
C GLY A 25 -16.12 23.48 -11.10
N LYS A 26 -17.21 22.88 -11.60
CA LYS A 26 -18.00 21.90 -10.85
C LYS A 26 -17.28 20.56 -10.76
N VAL A 27 -17.22 19.98 -9.55
CA VAL A 27 -16.73 18.60 -9.34
C VAL A 27 -17.93 17.66 -9.40
N GLY A 28 -17.86 16.71 -10.34
CA GLY A 28 -18.83 15.64 -10.49
C GLY A 28 -20.21 16.06 -11.02
N LEU A 29 -20.98 15.04 -11.42
CA LEU A 29 -22.31 15.15 -12.00
C LEU A 29 -23.28 14.16 -11.36
N SER A 30 -24.53 14.57 -11.16
CA SER A 30 -25.60 13.62 -10.85
C SER A 30 -25.96 12.79 -12.10
N ILE A 31 -26.49 11.59 -11.92
CA ILE A 31 -26.98 10.75 -13.02
C ILE A 31 -28.03 11.49 -13.87
N ARG A 32 -28.87 12.32 -13.23
CA ARG A 32 -29.88 13.13 -13.93
C ARG A 32 -29.28 14.21 -14.81
N GLU A 33 -28.20 14.85 -14.35
CA GLU A 33 -27.46 15.83 -15.15
C GLU A 33 -26.77 15.14 -16.32
N LEU A 34 -26.06 14.03 -16.05
CA LEU A 34 -25.36 13.23 -17.06
C LEU A 34 -26.32 12.74 -18.16
N SER A 35 -27.49 12.21 -17.78
CA SER A 35 -28.53 11.74 -18.71
C SER A 35 -29.00 12.84 -19.68
N ARG A 36 -28.99 14.11 -19.26
CA ARG A 36 -29.52 15.25 -20.03
C ARG A 36 -28.45 16.06 -20.76
N LEU A 37 -27.17 15.67 -20.67
CA LEU A 37 -26.11 16.35 -21.41
C LEU A 37 -26.31 16.19 -22.92
N ASN A 38 -26.12 17.29 -23.65
CA ASN A 38 -26.32 17.35 -25.09
C ASN A 38 -25.26 18.26 -25.74
N SER A 39 -24.02 17.79 -25.77
CA SER A 39 -22.90 18.49 -26.43
C SER A 39 -22.93 18.26 -27.95
N ALA A 40 -22.20 19.08 -28.71
CA ALA A 40 -22.03 18.89 -30.15
C ALA A 40 -21.49 17.48 -30.48
N ARG A 41 -20.50 17.01 -29.70
CA ARG A 41 -19.96 15.64 -29.88
C ARG A 41 -21.01 14.56 -29.64
N ILE A 42 -21.89 14.72 -28.65
CA ILE A 42 -23.00 13.77 -28.43
C ILE A 42 -23.98 13.78 -29.61
N GLN A 43 -24.24 14.95 -30.21
CA GLN A 43 -25.09 15.05 -31.40
C GLN A 43 -24.47 14.37 -32.62
N GLU A 44 -23.16 14.49 -32.81
CA GLU A 44 -22.43 13.75 -33.86
C GLU A 44 -22.54 12.24 -33.66
N ILE A 45 -22.25 11.73 -32.45
CA ILE A 45 -22.35 10.29 -32.14
C ILE A 45 -23.77 9.79 -32.38
N ARG A 46 -24.80 10.58 -32.02
CA ARG A 46 -26.20 10.25 -32.32
C ARG A 46 -26.46 10.15 -33.81
N ALA A 47 -25.96 11.10 -34.60
CA ALA A 47 -26.11 11.09 -36.04
C ALA A 47 -25.43 9.85 -36.66
N GLU A 48 -24.20 9.54 -36.25
CA GLU A 48 -23.43 8.38 -36.69
C GLU A 48 -24.17 7.05 -36.40
N ASN A 49 -24.92 6.99 -35.31
CA ASN A 49 -25.67 5.81 -34.87
C ASN A 49 -27.16 5.84 -35.24
N GLY A 50 -27.61 6.79 -36.07
CA GLY A 50 -29.01 6.86 -36.54
C GLY A 50 -30.05 7.24 -35.46
N VAL A 51 -29.62 7.86 -34.35
CA VAL A 51 -30.49 8.28 -33.26
C VAL A 51 -31.08 9.67 -33.54
N ARG A 52 -32.37 9.88 -33.18
CA ARG A 52 -33.05 11.16 -33.41
C ARG A 52 -32.34 12.32 -32.70
N LEU A 53 -31.92 13.33 -33.47
CA LEU A 53 -31.19 14.51 -32.98
C LEU A 53 -31.95 15.33 -31.91
N ASN A 54 -33.28 15.30 -31.92
CA ASN A 54 -34.12 16.05 -30.99
C ASN A 54 -34.31 15.39 -29.61
N GLN A 55 -33.75 14.20 -29.38
CA GLN A 55 -33.91 13.51 -28.10
C GLN A 55 -33.15 14.23 -26.98
N LYS A 56 -33.82 14.57 -25.88
CA LYS A 56 -33.23 15.38 -24.80
C LYS A 56 -32.27 14.63 -23.89
N SER A 57 -32.23 13.30 -23.96
CA SER A 57 -31.45 12.44 -23.08
C SER A 57 -30.56 11.47 -23.83
N ILE A 58 -29.39 11.16 -23.29
CA ILE A 58 -28.51 10.07 -23.76
C ILE A 58 -29.22 8.73 -23.59
N CYS A 59 -29.64 8.42 -22.36
CA CYS A 59 -30.46 7.26 -22.00
C CYS A 59 -31.15 7.50 -20.63
N SER A 60 -31.93 6.53 -20.14
CA SER A 60 -32.61 6.66 -18.84
C SER A 60 -31.61 6.67 -17.68
N THR A 61 -31.99 7.30 -16.56
CA THR A 61 -31.15 7.35 -15.36
C THR A 61 -30.91 5.97 -14.75
N SER A 62 -31.91 5.07 -14.82
CA SER A 62 -31.76 3.67 -14.39
C SER A 62 -30.68 2.98 -15.23
N ARG A 63 -30.73 3.14 -16.55
CA ARG A 63 -29.76 2.52 -17.46
C ARG A 63 -28.34 2.99 -17.20
N ILE A 64 -28.14 4.28 -16.93
CA ILE A 64 -26.81 4.80 -16.53
C ILE A 64 -26.34 4.13 -15.24
N SER A 65 -27.21 4.00 -14.24
CA SER A 65 -26.89 3.30 -12.99
C SER A 65 -26.51 1.84 -13.24
N ASP A 66 -27.25 1.15 -14.11
CA ASP A 66 -26.98 -0.24 -14.46
C ASP A 66 -25.65 -0.38 -15.21
N ILE A 67 -25.33 0.55 -16.12
CA ILE A 67 -24.03 0.63 -16.79
C ILE A 67 -22.90 0.86 -15.77
N GLU A 68 -23.05 1.83 -14.86
CA GLU A 68 -22.05 2.14 -13.83
C GLU A 68 -21.79 0.96 -12.87
N ASN A 69 -22.80 0.13 -12.61
CA ASN A 69 -22.68 -1.10 -11.83
C ASN A 69 -22.22 -2.30 -12.67
N GLY A 70 -22.00 -2.10 -13.97
CA GLY A 70 -21.62 -3.15 -14.91
C GLY A 70 -22.71 -4.19 -15.12
N GLN A 71 -24.00 -3.88 -14.93
CA GLN A 71 -25.12 -4.83 -14.98
C GLN A 71 -25.86 -4.86 -16.34
N ASP A 72 -25.77 -3.83 -17.17
CA ASP A 72 -26.53 -3.73 -18.43
C ASP A 72 -25.79 -4.31 -19.66
N SER A 73 -26.57 -4.80 -20.64
CA SER A 73 -26.09 -5.05 -22.00
C SER A 73 -25.75 -3.73 -22.68
N MET A 74 -24.46 -3.52 -22.91
CA MET A 74 -23.90 -2.24 -23.34
C MET A 74 -24.24 -1.93 -24.80
N GLU A 75 -25.04 -0.88 -25.04
CA GLU A 75 -25.09 -0.22 -26.35
C GLU A 75 -23.85 0.66 -26.49
N ASP A 76 -22.97 0.31 -27.42
CA ASP A 76 -21.65 0.96 -27.59
C ASP A 76 -21.76 2.48 -27.77
N TYR A 77 -22.79 2.98 -28.48
CA TYR A 77 -22.99 4.43 -28.66
C TYR A 77 -23.35 5.15 -27.35
N VAL A 78 -24.08 4.50 -26.42
CA VAL A 78 -24.43 5.09 -25.13
C VAL A 78 -23.15 5.32 -24.33
N ILE A 79 -22.27 4.31 -24.33
CA ILE A 79 -20.99 4.39 -23.63
C ILE A 79 -20.07 5.42 -24.28
N GLU A 80 -20.06 5.49 -25.61
CA GLU A 80 -19.30 6.51 -26.31
C GLU A 80 -19.79 7.93 -25.96
N CYS A 81 -21.11 8.14 -25.88
CA CYS A 81 -21.69 9.40 -25.40
C CYS A 81 -21.22 9.71 -23.96
N LEU A 82 -21.32 8.76 -23.03
CA LEU A 82 -20.91 8.93 -21.64
C LEU A 82 -19.41 9.20 -21.50
N ALA A 83 -18.57 8.46 -22.23
CA ALA A 83 -17.12 8.65 -22.23
C ALA A 83 -16.72 10.03 -22.79
N SER A 84 -17.44 10.52 -23.81
CA SER A 84 -17.16 11.80 -24.44
C SER A 84 -17.33 13.00 -23.51
N VAL A 85 -18.22 12.89 -22.49
CA VAL A 85 -18.40 13.91 -21.44
C VAL A 85 -17.10 14.16 -20.69
N TYR A 86 -16.25 13.14 -20.56
CA TYR A 86 -14.98 13.19 -19.86
C TYR A 86 -13.78 13.30 -20.80
N ALA A 87 -14.00 13.71 -22.04
CA ALA A 87 -12.99 13.79 -23.11
C ALA A 87 -12.27 12.44 -23.37
N ARG A 88 -12.99 11.32 -23.19
CA ARG A 88 -12.51 9.98 -23.51
C ARG A 88 -13.25 9.40 -24.70
N LYS A 89 -12.61 8.46 -25.39
CA LYS A 89 -13.20 7.63 -26.45
C LYS A 89 -13.52 6.25 -25.91
N TYR A 90 -14.59 5.66 -26.42
CA TYR A 90 -14.92 4.28 -26.13
C TYR A 90 -14.56 3.39 -27.32
N LEU A 91 -14.00 2.21 -27.04
CA LEU A 91 -13.71 1.19 -28.03
C LEU A 91 -13.58 -0.16 -27.33
N TYR A 92 -14.36 -1.13 -27.76
CA TYR A 92 -14.10 -2.54 -27.46
C TYR A 92 -13.57 -3.23 -28.71
N LYS A 93 -12.33 -3.72 -28.64
CA LYS A 93 -11.80 -4.69 -29.60
C LYS A 93 -11.19 -5.86 -28.86
N GLU A 94 -11.63 -7.06 -29.23
CA GLU A 94 -11.19 -8.30 -28.58
C GLU A 94 -9.66 -8.44 -28.57
N ILE A 95 -8.99 -8.12 -29.68
CA ILE A 95 -7.52 -8.18 -29.78
C ILE A 95 -6.84 -7.29 -28.74
N TYR A 96 -7.31 -6.06 -28.52
CA TYR A 96 -6.72 -5.16 -27.53
C TYR A 96 -7.01 -5.63 -26.11
N TRP A 97 -8.19 -6.17 -25.87
CA TRP A 97 -8.55 -6.74 -24.58
C TRP A 97 -7.71 -7.97 -24.23
N LEU A 98 -7.51 -8.89 -25.18
CA LEU A 98 -6.63 -10.05 -25.01
C LEU A 98 -5.18 -9.64 -24.74
N ASN A 99 -4.69 -8.59 -25.41
CA ASN A 99 -3.35 -8.07 -25.16
C ASN A 99 -3.23 -7.48 -23.74
N LEU A 100 -4.25 -6.75 -23.28
CA LEU A 100 -4.26 -6.20 -21.92
C LEU A 100 -4.25 -7.32 -20.87
N LYS A 101 -5.02 -8.38 -21.06
CA LYS A 101 -4.99 -9.57 -20.19
C LYS A 101 -3.62 -10.22 -20.11
N LYS A 102 -2.96 -10.39 -21.26
CA LYS A 102 -1.59 -10.92 -21.32
C LYS A 102 -0.60 -10.01 -20.58
N ASP A 103 -0.77 -8.71 -20.69
CA ASP A 103 0.08 -7.74 -19.97
C ASP A 103 -0.15 -7.80 -18.46
N ILE A 104 -1.39 -8.00 -18.00
CA ILE A 104 -1.71 -8.20 -16.56
C ILE A 104 -1.08 -9.48 -16.03
N GLN A 105 -1.26 -10.61 -16.73
CA GLN A 105 -0.63 -11.88 -16.34
C GLN A 105 0.89 -11.77 -16.29
N ALA A 106 1.50 -11.12 -17.28
CA ALA A 106 2.95 -10.92 -17.32
C ALA A 106 3.46 -10.13 -16.12
N ILE A 107 2.70 -9.14 -15.62
CA ILE A 107 3.07 -8.42 -14.40
C ILE A 107 3.02 -9.34 -13.18
N VAL A 108 1.98 -10.17 -13.03
CA VAL A 108 1.86 -11.13 -11.92
C VAL A 108 3.00 -12.16 -11.96
N ASP A 109 3.36 -12.64 -13.15
CA ASP A 109 4.47 -13.58 -13.34
C ASP A 109 5.81 -12.92 -12.96
N GLU A 110 6.06 -11.68 -13.42
CA GLU A 110 7.27 -10.93 -13.07
C GLU A 110 7.30 -10.55 -11.58
N MET A 111 6.17 -10.31 -10.93
CA MET A 111 6.11 -10.11 -9.48
C MET A 111 6.55 -11.34 -8.68
N THR A 112 6.35 -12.53 -9.23
CA THR A 112 6.77 -13.77 -8.58
C THR A 112 8.29 -13.97 -8.67
N ARG A 113 8.92 -13.46 -9.73
CA ARG A 113 10.36 -13.55 -9.98
C ARG A 113 11.13 -12.35 -9.41
N MET A 114 10.50 -11.18 -9.41
CA MET A 114 11.07 -9.85 -9.11
C MET A 114 12.36 -9.55 -9.90
N GLU A 115 12.40 -9.92 -11.17
CA GLU A 115 13.52 -9.60 -12.05
C GLU A 115 13.44 -8.14 -12.51
N LYS A 116 14.41 -7.33 -12.08
CA LYS A 116 14.45 -5.88 -12.36
C LYS A 116 14.35 -5.56 -13.86
N GLU A 117 15.06 -6.30 -14.69
CA GLU A 117 15.04 -6.12 -16.15
C GLU A 117 13.69 -6.51 -16.77
N GLY A 118 13.05 -7.57 -16.25
CA GLY A 118 11.72 -8.01 -16.66
C GLY A 118 10.67 -6.93 -16.39
N LEU A 119 10.62 -6.42 -15.16
CA LEU A 119 9.75 -5.32 -14.76
C LEU A 119 9.98 -4.05 -15.60
N ALA A 120 11.24 -3.66 -15.81
CA ALA A 120 11.59 -2.48 -16.60
C ALA A 120 11.22 -2.63 -18.09
N ARG A 121 11.39 -3.82 -18.66
CA ARG A 121 10.98 -4.14 -20.04
C ARG A 121 9.46 -4.07 -20.20
N LEU A 122 8.70 -4.64 -19.27
CA LEU A 122 7.24 -4.53 -19.27
C LEU A 122 6.81 -3.06 -19.17
N ASN A 123 7.42 -2.27 -18.28
CA ASN A 123 7.02 -0.88 -18.08
C ASN A 123 7.25 -0.04 -19.36
N ARG A 124 8.39 -0.25 -20.05
CA ARG A 124 8.66 0.39 -21.36
C ARG A 124 7.61 0.00 -22.41
N LYS A 125 7.23 -1.28 -22.46
CA LYS A 125 6.18 -1.76 -23.38
C LYS A 125 4.84 -1.06 -23.09
N LEU A 126 4.40 -1.00 -21.83
CA LEU A 126 3.13 -0.37 -21.46
C LEU A 126 3.12 1.13 -21.73
N ARG A 127 4.21 1.85 -21.44
CA ARG A 127 4.33 3.28 -21.74
C ARG A 127 4.22 3.58 -23.23
N SER A 128 4.80 2.73 -24.09
CA SER A 128 4.65 2.86 -25.54
C SER A 128 3.20 2.63 -26.01
N GLN A 129 2.51 1.66 -25.43
CA GLN A 129 1.08 1.44 -25.70
C GLN A 129 0.23 2.62 -25.22
N TYR A 130 0.53 3.15 -24.03
CA TYR A 130 -0.20 4.26 -23.43
C TYR A 130 -0.18 5.50 -24.32
N GLN A 131 0.95 5.82 -24.95
CA GLN A 131 1.04 6.94 -25.90
C GLN A 131 0.03 6.83 -27.07
N LYS A 132 -0.33 5.61 -27.47
CA LYS A 132 -1.28 5.36 -28.57
C LYS A 132 -2.72 5.26 -28.09
N LEU A 133 -2.92 4.78 -26.86
CA LEU A 133 -4.24 4.40 -26.33
C LEU A 133 -4.74 5.28 -25.19
N SER A 134 -4.00 6.32 -24.80
CA SER A 134 -4.32 7.21 -23.68
C SER A 134 -5.72 7.82 -23.77
N HIS A 135 -6.22 8.10 -24.97
CA HIS A 135 -7.54 8.69 -25.17
C HIS A 135 -8.71 7.70 -25.00
N TYR A 136 -8.44 6.39 -24.98
CA TYR A 136 -9.49 5.38 -24.80
C TYR A 136 -9.77 5.12 -23.32
N LEU A 137 -11.06 5.14 -22.97
CA LEU A 137 -11.54 5.05 -21.59
C LEU A 137 -11.00 3.84 -20.85
N VAL A 138 -11.04 2.62 -21.42
CA VAL A 138 -10.55 1.44 -20.69
C VAL A 138 -9.04 1.27 -20.87
N TYR A 139 -8.56 1.27 -22.11
CA TYR A 139 -7.17 0.93 -22.40
C TYR A 139 -6.18 1.96 -21.85
N GLY A 140 -6.46 3.26 -22.01
CA GLY A 140 -5.59 4.31 -21.48
C GLY A 140 -5.46 4.23 -19.96
N GLU A 141 -6.60 4.11 -19.27
CA GLU A 141 -6.65 4.04 -17.80
C GLU A 141 -5.95 2.80 -17.26
N MET A 142 -6.21 1.64 -17.86
CA MET A 142 -5.59 0.40 -17.44
C MET A 142 -4.07 0.43 -17.66
N LEU A 143 -3.60 0.97 -18.78
CA LEU A 143 -2.15 1.09 -19.03
C LEU A 143 -1.46 2.06 -18.05
N GLU A 144 -2.13 3.15 -17.65
CA GLU A 144 -1.64 4.06 -16.60
C GLU A 144 -1.53 3.33 -15.26
N ILE A 145 -2.58 2.63 -14.86
CA ILE A 145 -2.66 1.83 -13.62
C ILE A 145 -1.54 0.79 -13.59
N LEU A 146 -1.40 -0.01 -14.65
CA LEU A 146 -0.39 -1.07 -14.72
C LEU A 146 1.04 -0.50 -14.76
N SER A 147 1.26 0.65 -15.41
CA SER A 147 2.55 1.34 -15.35
C SER A 147 2.87 1.84 -13.95
N ALA A 148 1.88 2.30 -13.18
CA ALA A 148 2.07 2.68 -11.78
C ALA A 148 2.38 1.47 -10.89
N VAL A 149 1.70 0.33 -11.09
CA VAL A 149 2.05 -0.94 -10.41
C VAL A 149 3.51 -1.30 -10.67
N LEU A 150 3.94 -1.33 -11.93
CA LEU A 150 5.32 -1.65 -12.29
C LEU A 150 6.34 -0.65 -11.74
N THR A 151 5.98 0.63 -11.70
CA THR A 151 6.82 1.67 -11.11
C THR A 151 6.98 1.44 -9.60
N TYR A 152 5.90 1.07 -8.90
CA TYR A 152 5.99 0.69 -7.49
C TYR A 152 6.87 -0.55 -7.27
N LEU A 153 6.71 -1.59 -8.09
CA LEU A 153 7.49 -2.83 -7.94
C LEU A 153 8.99 -2.61 -8.17
N ASN A 154 9.34 -1.76 -9.14
CA ASN A 154 10.72 -1.48 -9.50
C ASN A 154 11.39 -0.44 -8.58
N GLU A 155 10.67 0.64 -8.24
CA GLU A 155 11.24 1.84 -7.63
C GLU A 155 10.66 2.15 -6.25
N ARG A 156 9.64 1.41 -5.80
CA ARG A 156 8.90 1.64 -4.55
C ARG A 156 8.27 3.02 -4.44
N VAL A 157 7.97 3.63 -5.60
CA VAL A 157 7.23 4.88 -5.71
C VAL A 157 5.74 4.57 -5.77
N LEU A 158 4.97 5.08 -4.80
CA LEU A 158 3.52 4.92 -4.79
C LEU A 158 2.83 5.77 -5.87
N PRO A 159 1.65 5.33 -6.36
CA PRO A 159 0.82 6.16 -7.21
C PRO A 159 0.40 7.44 -6.48
N LYS A 160 0.11 8.50 -7.25
CA LYS A 160 -0.52 9.72 -6.72
C LYS A 160 -1.91 9.39 -6.14
N ALA A 161 -2.36 10.15 -5.15
CA ALA A 161 -3.65 9.95 -4.48
C ALA A 161 -4.86 9.90 -5.44
N GLU A 162 -4.82 10.61 -6.57
CA GLU A 162 -5.87 10.52 -7.60
C GLU A 162 -5.89 9.15 -8.29
N LEU A 163 -4.72 8.66 -8.72
CA LEU A 163 -4.61 7.35 -9.37
C LEU A 163 -4.92 6.22 -8.39
N GLN A 164 -4.54 6.36 -7.11
CA GLN A 164 -4.91 5.42 -6.06
C GLN A 164 -6.43 5.32 -5.87
N ARG A 165 -7.13 6.46 -5.77
CA ARG A 165 -8.61 6.47 -5.68
C ARG A 165 -9.27 5.81 -6.89
N LYS A 166 -8.69 6.01 -8.08
CA LYS A 166 -9.13 5.34 -9.31
C LYS A 166 -8.96 3.83 -9.23
N MET A 167 -7.80 3.36 -8.76
CA MET A 167 -7.52 1.92 -8.54
C MET A 167 -8.52 1.29 -7.57
N GLU A 168 -8.84 1.97 -6.46
CA GLU A 168 -9.82 1.49 -5.48
C GLU A 168 -11.25 1.44 -6.03
N ALA A 169 -11.65 2.43 -6.83
CA ALA A 169 -12.97 2.44 -7.46
C ALA A 169 -13.20 1.27 -8.44
N LEU A 170 -12.13 0.66 -8.96
CA LEU A 170 -12.22 -0.49 -9.85
C LEU A 170 -12.53 -1.82 -9.14
N LEU A 171 -12.25 -1.95 -7.84
CA LEU A 171 -12.36 -3.23 -7.12
C LEU A 171 -13.79 -3.59 -6.69
N PRO A 172 -14.27 -4.84 -6.90
CA PRO A 172 -13.73 -5.90 -7.77
C PRO A 172 -14.04 -5.72 -9.27
N THR A 173 -13.09 -6.10 -10.12
CA THR A 173 -13.22 -6.09 -11.59
C THR A 173 -13.76 -7.41 -12.15
N GLY A 174 -13.67 -8.50 -11.39
CA GLY A 174 -14.00 -9.85 -11.84
C GLY A 174 -12.89 -10.52 -12.65
N MET A 175 -11.70 -9.89 -12.71
CA MET A 175 -10.48 -10.47 -13.25
C MET A 175 -9.48 -10.62 -12.11
N LEU A 176 -9.28 -11.87 -11.69
CA LEU A 176 -8.58 -12.21 -10.45
C LEU A 176 -7.15 -11.65 -10.39
N GLU A 177 -6.42 -11.72 -11.50
CA GLU A 177 -5.04 -11.24 -11.57
C GLU A 177 -4.98 -9.72 -11.34
N LEU A 178 -5.92 -8.96 -11.93
CA LEU A 178 -5.99 -7.53 -11.73
C LEU A 178 -6.49 -7.18 -10.33
N ASP A 179 -7.50 -7.88 -9.83
CA ASP A 179 -8.02 -7.67 -8.48
C ASP A 179 -6.92 -7.92 -7.42
N SER A 180 -6.08 -8.96 -7.60
CA SER A 180 -4.90 -9.22 -6.78
C SER A 180 -3.89 -8.07 -6.82
N LEU A 181 -3.60 -7.53 -8.02
CA LEU A 181 -2.68 -6.39 -8.17
C LEU A 181 -3.23 -5.11 -7.51
N LEU A 182 -4.52 -4.82 -7.70
CA LEU A 182 -5.16 -3.63 -7.15
C LEU A 182 -5.25 -3.69 -5.62
N LEU A 183 -5.63 -4.85 -5.05
CA LEU A 183 -5.63 -5.05 -3.60
C LEU A 183 -4.21 -4.98 -3.01
N TYR A 184 -3.22 -5.54 -3.71
CA TYR A 184 -1.82 -5.40 -3.31
C TYR A 184 -1.42 -3.92 -3.25
N MET A 185 -1.68 -3.14 -4.30
CA MET A 185 -1.38 -1.71 -4.32
C MET A 185 -2.13 -0.95 -3.23
N LYS A 186 -3.40 -1.25 -2.99
CA LYS A 186 -4.19 -0.67 -1.89
C LYS A 186 -3.55 -0.96 -0.53
N SER A 187 -3.15 -2.21 -0.28
CA SER A 187 -2.46 -2.61 0.96
C SER A 187 -1.16 -1.83 1.17
N GLU A 188 -0.33 -1.72 0.12
CA GLU A 188 0.94 -1.01 0.18
C GLU A 188 0.74 0.51 0.37
N TYR A 189 -0.23 1.11 -0.32
CA TYR A 189 -0.56 2.52 -0.20
C TYR A 189 -1.09 2.85 1.21
N HIS A 190 -2.09 2.11 1.69
CA HIS A 190 -2.68 2.32 3.01
C HIS A 190 -1.64 2.19 4.12
N ARG A 191 -0.77 1.17 4.05
CA ARG A 191 0.31 0.99 5.03
C ARG A 191 1.24 2.20 5.08
N LYS A 192 1.61 2.75 3.93
CA LYS A 192 2.48 3.94 3.84
C LYS A 192 1.77 5.19 4.36
N MET A 193 0.48 5.32 4.11
CA MET A 193 -0.33 6.44 4.62
C MET A 193 -0.79 6.24 6.07
N GLY A 194 -0.40 5.14 6.72
CA GLY A 194 -0.87 4.70 8.06
C GLY A 194 -2.39 4.68 8.19
N GLN A 195 -3.05 4.29 7.11
CA GLN A 195 -4.47 3.99 7.07
C GLN A 195 -4.67 2.49 7.39
N PRO A 196 -5.87 2.08 7.84
CA PRO A 196 -6.18 0.67 8.04
C PRO A 196 -5.89 -0.14 6.76
N GLY A 197 -5.22 -1.28 6.92
CA GLY A 197 -4.90 -2.16 5.80
C GLY A 197 -6.14 -2.76 5.12
N VAL A 198 -5.91 -3.54 4.07
CA VAL A 198 -6.96 -4.33 3.42
C VAL A 198 -7.44 -5.41 4.40
N THR A 199 -8.75 -5.47 4.61
CA THR A 199 -9.34 -6.42 5.58
C THR A 199 -9.45 -7.83 4.99
N LEU A 200 -9.51 -8.85 5.86
CA LEU A 200 -9.77 -10.23 5.44
C LEU A 200 -11.08 -10.36 4.66
N ALA A 201 -12.14 -9.68 5.11
CA ALA A 201 -13.43 -9.69 4.42
C ALA A 201 -13.34 -9.12 3.00
N GLU A 202 -12.54 -8.07 2.81
CA GLU A 202 -12.30 -7.50 1.48
C GLU A 202 -11.52 -8.48 0.57
N ILE A 203 -10.50 -9.15 1.12
CA ILE A 203 -9.72 -10.17 0.40
C ILE A 203 -10.61 -11.35 0.00
N GLU A 204 -11.42 -11.88 0.92
CA GLU A 204 -12.31 -13.01 0.67
C GLU A 204 -13.42 -12.66 -0.31
N CYS A 205 -14.00 -11.46 -0.21
CA CYS A 205 -15.03 -11.00 -1.14
C CYS A 205 -14.50 -10.84 -2.57
N THR A 206 -13.26 -10.38 -2.72
CA THR A 206 -12.68 -10.06 -4.04
C THR A 206 -11.96 -11.26 -4.66
N LEU A 207 -11.16 -11.99 -3.87
CA LEU A 207 -10.27 -13.06 -4.34
C LEU A 207 -10.74 -14.46 -3.93
N GLY A 208 -11.82 -14.59 -3.16
CA GLY A 208 -12.33 -15.89 -2.72
C GLY A 208 -11.26 -16.75 -2.03
N ASN A 209 -11.07 -17.97 -2.53
CA ASN A 209 -10.07 -18.94 -2.03
C ASN A 209 -8.82 -19.05 -2.93
N GLN A 210 -8.52 -18.02 -3.72
CA GLN A 210 -7.34 -18.06 -4.59
C GLN A 210 -6.04 -18.30 -3.81
N ARG A 211 -5.18 -19.12 -4.41
CA ARG A 211 -3.91 -19.60 -3.82
C ARG A 211 -2.69 -19.13 -4.60
N ASP A 212 -2.79 -18.05 -5.35
CA ASP A 212 -1.62 -17.40 -5.94
C ASP A 212 -0.82 -16.64 -4.88
N PHE A 213 0.42 -16.30 -5.22
CA PHE A 213 1.34 -15.63 -4.29
C PHE A 213 0.78 -14.32 -3.71
N LEU A 214 0.17 -13.46 -4.52
CA LEU A 214 -0.35 -12.16 -4.08
C LEU A 214 -1.49 -12.33 -3.08
N SER A 215 -2.42 -13.24 -3.40
CA SER A 215 -3.54 -13.57 -2.56
C SER A 215 -3.09 -14.14 -1.20
N LEU A 216 -2.04 -14.98 -1.20
CA LEU A 216 -1.45 -15.51 0.03
C LEU A 216 -0.65 -14.44 0.80
N GLU A 217 0.11 -13.56 0.13
CA GLU A 217 0.85 -12.47 0.79
C GLU A 217 -0.12 -11.49 1.48
N LEU A 218 -1.24 -11.16 0.83
CA LEU A 218 -2.29 -10.31 1.40
C LEU A 218 -2.93 -10.94 2.65
N ARG A 219 -3.30 -12.23 2.59
CA ARG A 219 -3.86 -12.94 3.75
C ARG A 219 -2.86 -13.04 4.89
N PHE A 220 -1.60 -13.36 4.59
CA PHE A 220 -0.55 -13.41 5.61
C PHE A 220 -0.46 -12.08 6.38
N LYS A 221 -0.40 -10.96 5.66
CA LYS A 221 -0.37 -9.62 6.27
C LYS A 221 -1.59 -9.36 7.14
N ALA A 222 -2.79 -9.61 6.62
CA ALA A 222 -4.03 -9.41 7.37
C ALA A 222 -4.14 -10.31 8.61
N TYR A 223 -3.68 -11.56 8.54
CA TYR A 223 -3.62 -12.45 9.70
C TYR A 223 -2.62 -11.97 10.75
N MET A 224 -1.45 -11.48 10.33
CA MET A 224 -0.46 -10.93 11.26
C MET A 224 -0.96 -9.63 11.92
N ASP A 225 -1.65 -8.77 11.17
CA ASP A 225 -2.24 -7.52 11.69
C ASP A 225 -3.31 -7.82 12.78
N HIS A 226 -3.96 -8.99 12.74
CA HIS A 226 -4.93 -9.45 13.73
C HIS A 226 -4.35 -10.51 14.71
N TYR A 227 -3.03 -10.68 14.77
CA TYR A 227 -2.36 -11.67 15.64
C TYR A 227 -2.85 -13.13 15.46
N GLN A 228 -3.38 -13.47 14.29
CA GLN A 228 -3.84 -14.82 13.94
C GLN A 228 -2.68 -15.70 13.45
N VAL A 229 -1.72 -15.95 14.34
CA VAL A 229 -0.42 -16.58 14.02
C VAL A 229 -0.57 -17.96 13.37
N ASP A 230 -1.50 -18.79 13.83
CA ASP A 230 -1.69 -20.14 13.25
C ASP A 230 -2.21 -20.12 11.82
N LEU A 231 -3.06 -19.15 11.49
CA LEU A 231 -3.53 -18.93 10.12
C LEU A 231 -2.39 -18.39 9.25
N ALA A 232 -1.60 -17.45 9.76
CA ALA A 232 -0.42 -16.94 9.08
C ALA A 232 0.59 -18.07 8.77
N LYS A 233 0.85 -18.99 9.72
CA LYS A 233 1.69 -20.19 9.50
C LYS A 233 1.16 -21.06 8.37
N LYS A 234 -0.16 -21.35 8.36
CA LYS A 234 -0.81 -22.11 7.28
C LYS A 234 -0.65 -21.42 5.94
N THR A 235 -0.83 -20.11 5.88
CA THR A 235 -0.63 -19.32 4.65
C THR A 235 0.82 -19.41 4.14
N LEU A 236 1.82 -19.33 5.02
CA LEU A 236 3.22 -19.49 4.60
C LEU A 236 3.53 -20.89 4.08
N GLN A 237 2.93 -21.92 4.67
CA GLN A 237 3.05 -23.29 4.16
C GLN A 237 2.50 -23.40 2.73
N MET A 238 1.37 -22.75 2.44
CA MET A 238 0.82 -22.68 1.08
C MET A 238 1.74 -21.95 0.11
N ILE A 239 2.45 -20.88 0.54
CA ILE A 239 3.46 -20.20 -0.29
C ILE A 239 4.59 -21.16 -0.66
N ARG A 240 5.04 -22.00 0.28
CA ARG A 240 6.08 -23.01 0.05
C ARG A 240 5.66 -24.10 -0.94
N GLU A 241 4.36 -24.38 -1.02
CA GLU A 241 3.75 -25.38 -1.92
C GLU A 241 3.51 -24.86 -3.35
N LEU A 242 3.74 -23.57 -3.61
CA LEU A 242 3.62 -23.00 -4.95
C LEU A 242 4.64 -23.65 -5.90
N ALA A 243 4.19 -23.97 -7.12
CA ALA A 243 5.04 -24.58 -8.15
C ALA A 243 6.28 -23.74 -8.49
N THR A 244 6.20 -22.41 -8.33
CA THR A 244 7.28 -21.45 -8.60
C THR A 244 8.23 -21.26 -7.41
N TYR A 245 7.95 -21.85 -6.24
CA TYR A 245 8.74 -21.62 -5.02
C TYR A 245 10.20 -22.05 -5.17
N ALA A 246 10.44 -23.26 -5.71
CA ALA A 246 11.79 -23.80 -5.85
C ALA A 246 12.68 -22.98 -6.81
N SER A 247 12.07 -22.36 -7.82
CA SER A 247 12.77 -21.57 -8.84
C SER A 247 12.81 -20.07 -8.54
N SER A 248 12.08 -19.57 -7.53
CA SER A 248 12.05 -18.14 -7.18
C SER A 248 12.81 -17.84 -5.87
N PRO A 249 14.00 -17.24 -5.95
CA PRO A 249 14.72 -16.73 -4.77
C PRO A 249 13.92 -15.67 -4.01
N TYR A 250 13.07 -14.91 -4.71
CA TYR A 250 12.21 -13.91 -4.09
C TYR A 250 11.15 -14.56 -3.21
N LEU A 251 10.45 -15.59 -3.70
CA LEU A 251 9.47 -16.33 -2.89
C LEU A 251 10.12 -16.99 -1.67
N GLN A 252 11.29 -17.61 -1.86
CA GLN A 252 12.06 -18.19 -0.77
C GLN A 252 12.42 -17.14 0.28
N PHE A 253 12.87 -15.96 -0.15
CA PHE A 253 13.19 -14.87 0.75
C PHE A 253 11.95 -14.41 1.53
N ILE A 254 10.82 -14.18 0.85
CA ILE A 254 9.58 -13.74 1.49
C ILE A 254 9.09 -14.77 2.52
N TYR A 255 9.14 -16.06 2.17
CA TYR A 255 8.81 -17.15 3.10
C TYR A 255 9.67 -17.10 4.36
N HIS A 256 11.01 -17.12 4.23
CA HIS A 256 11.93 -17.10 5.36
C HIS A 256 11.80 -15.80 6.18
N ASN A 257 11.61 -14.66 5.51
CA ASN A 257 11.45 -13.38 6.17
C ASN A 257 10.17 -13.31 7.02
N HIS A 258 9.08 -13.91 6.53
CA HIS A 258 7.82 -14.02 7.26
C HIS A 258 7.85 -15.08 8.36
N GLN A 259 8.52 -16.22 8.14
CA GLN A 259 8.76 -17.21 9.20
C GLN A 259 9.56 -16.61 10.36
N ALA A 260 10.60 -15.82 10.07
CA ALA A 260 11.35 -15.12 11.10
C ALA A 260 10.45 -14.21 11.96
N LEU A 261 9.53 -13.46 11.34
CA LEU A 261 8.57 -12.60 12.07
C LEU A 261 7.63 -13.41 12.98
N ILE A 262 7.20 -14.59 12.53
CA ILE A 262 6.38 -15.48 13.35
C ILE A 262 7.20 -16.00 14.53
N TYR A 263 8.40 -16.54 14.25
CA TYR A 263 9.24 -17.16 15.27
C TYR A 263 9.81 -16.16 16.27
N GLU A 264 9.94 -14.88 15.92
CA GLU A 264 10.39 -13.85 16.86
C GLU A 264 9.53 -13.84 18.15
N ASN A 265 8.24 -14.13 18.01
CA ASN A 265 7.30 -14.15 19.13
C ASN A 265 7.22 -15.51 19.87
N SER A 266 7.85 -16.57 19.35
CA SER A 266 7.70 -17.93 19.91
C SER A 266 9.00 -18.68 20.17
N CYS A 267 10.02 -18.48 19.32
CA CYS A 267 11.29 -19.19 19.37
C CYS A 267 12.40 -18.38 18.67
N SER A 268 13.15 -17.60 19.46
CA SER A 268 14.24 -16.74 18.97
C SER A 268 15.31 -17.49 18.14
N THR A 269 15.66 -18.72 18.53
CA THR A 269 16.66 -19.52 17.80
C THR A 269 16.19 -19.89 16.39
N GLN A 270 14.90 -20.20 16.22
CA GLN A 270 14.32 -20.45 14.90
C GLN A 270 14.27 -19.17 14.06
N ALA A 271 13.90 -18.03 14.67
CA ALA A 271 13.94 -16.73 14.01
C ALA A 271 15.34 -16.40 13.46
N VAL A 272 16.40 -16.66 14.23
CA VAL A 272 17.78 -16.49 13.76
C VAL A 272 18.10 -17.42 12.59
N GLY A 273 17.69 -18.69 12.62
CA GLY A 273 17.88 -19.64 11.52
C GLY A 273 17.22 -19.15 10.22
N GLU A 274 16.00 -18.62 10.31
CA GLU A 274 15.28 -18.05 9.17
C GLU A 274 15.95 -16.78 8.63
N LEU A 275 16.41 -15.89 9.51
CA LEU A 275 17.18 -14.70 9.12
C LEU A 275 18.52 -15.08 8.45
N GLN A 276 19.17 -16.16 8.88
CA GLN A 276 20.36 -16.69 8.20
C GLN A 276 20.04 -17.24 6.81
N ALA A 277 18.88 -17.88 6.62
CA ALA A 277 18.42 -18.30 5.30
C ALA A 277 18.18 -17.11 4.37
N CYS A 278 17.53 -16.04 4.86
CA CYS A 278 17.41 -14.77 4.13
C CYS A 278 18.77 -14.21 3.72
N ARG A 279 19.75 -14.21 4.64
CA ARG A 279 21.10 -13.70 4.38
C ARG A 279 21.78 -14.46 3.24
N LYS A 280 21.73 -15.80 3.24
CA LYS A 280 22.31 -16.64 2.18
C LYS A 280 21.69 -16.34 0.81
N LEU A 281 20.39 -16.08 0.76
CA LEU A 281 19.71 -15.69 -0.49
C LEU A 281 20.20 -14.34 -1.01
N LEU A 282 20.38 -13.35 -0.13
CA LEU A 282 20.94 -12.05 -0.50
C LEU A 282 22.39 -12.15 -0.98
N GLU A 283 23.23 -12.92 -0.28
CA GLU A 283 24.64 -13.14 -0.64
C GLU A 283 24.81 -13.93 -1.95
N SER A 284 23.78 -14.68 -2.39
CA SER A 284 23.81 -15.39 -3.67
C SER A 284 23.79 -14.47 -4.91
N GLY A 285 23.55 -13.17 -4.73
CA GLY A 285 23.47 -12.18 -5.81
C GLY A 285 22.18 -12.24 -6.65
N ARG A 286 21.38 -13.31 -6.51
CA ARG A 286 20.12 -13.50 -7.24
C ARG A 286 19.01 -12.50 -6.87
N LEU A 287 19.22 -11.71 -5.82
CA LEU A 287 18.29 -10.66 -5.35
C LEU A 287 18.86 -9.24 -5.49
N ASN A 288 19.98 -9.05 -6.23
CA ASN A 288 20.64 -7.74 -6.36
C ASN A 288 19.75 -6.64 -6.96
N GLY A 289 18.76 -7.00 -7.77
CA GLY A 289 17.79 -6.06 -8.33
C GLY A 289 16.69 -5.63 -7.35
N CYS A 290 16.53 -6.32 -6.22
CA CYS A 290 15.41 -6.18 -5.30
C CYS A 290 15.82 -5.42 -4.03
N LEU A 291 16.11 -4.13 -4.13
CA LEU A 291 16.62 -3.34 -3.00
C LEU A 291 15.71 -3.37 -1.76
N HIS A 292 14.40 -3.44 -1.97
CA HIS A 292 13.42 -3.53 -0.90
C HIS A 292 13.53 -4.80 -0.04
N VAL A 293 13.97 -5.96 -0.58
CA VAL A 293 14.20 -7.15 0.26
C VAL A 293 15.44 -7.01 1.12
N GLN A 294 16.46 -6.28 0.64
CA GLN A 294 17.60 -5.91 1.50
C GLN A 294 17.14 -5.02 2.66
N GLY A 295 16.31 -4.01 2.37
CA GLY A 295 15.66 -3.18 3.38
C GLY A 295 14.87 -4.01 4.41
N ARG A 296 14.01 -4.93 3.95
CA ARG A 296 13.22 -5.82 4.83
C ARG A 296 14.10 -6.72 5.69
N TYR A 297 15.18 -7.28 5.14
CA TYR A 297 16.11 -8.11 5.90
C TYR A 297 16.76 -7.32 7.05
N TYR A 298 17.38 -6.19 6.74
CA TYR A 298 18.05 -5.37 7.75
C TYR A 298 17.06 -4.81 8.78
N HIS A 299 15.85 -4.46 8.35
CA HIS A 299 14.79 -4.05 9.25
C HIS A 299 14.45 -5.15 10.28
N ASN A 300 14.11 -6.35 9.81
CA ASN A 300 13.71 -7.44 10.71
C ASN A 300 14.86 -7.91 11.60
N LEU A 301 16.08 -7.95 11.08
CA LEU A 301 17.26 -8.25 11.89
C LEU A 301 17.52 -7.17 12.95
N GLY A 302 17.31 -5.89 12.61
CA GLY A 302 17.38 -4.80 13.57
C GLY A 302 16.34 -4.89 14.67
N MET A 303 15.09 -5.21 14.32
CA MET A 303 14.01 -5.43 15.28
C MET A 303 14.27 -6.65 16.17
N HIS A 304 14.84 -7.73 15.62
CA HIS A 304 15.27 -8.88 16.40
C HIS A 304 16.32 -8.49 17.44
N PHE A 305 17.38 -7.79 17.02
CA PHE A 305 18.39 -7.29 17.96
C PHE A 305 17.81 -6.35 19.02
N TYR A 306 16.83 -5.51 18.65
CA TYR A 306 16.15 -4.63 19.58
C TYR A 306 15.37 -5.41 20.65
N ALA A 307 14.59 -6.41 20.23
CA ALA A 307 13.84 -7.29 21.13
C ALA A 307 14.74 -8.06 22.11
N HIS A 308 15.99 -8.32 21.69
CA HIS A 308 17.01 -9.02 22.49
C HIS A 308 18.01 -8.07 23.17
N HIS A 309 17.66 -6.78 23.31
CA HIS A 309 18.44 -5.77 24.02
C HIS A 309 19.86 -5.50 23.46
N GLN A 310 20.12 -5.90 22.21
CA GLN A 310 21.38 -5.65 21.51
C GLN A 310 21.33 -4.32 20.76
N TYR A 311 21.20 -3.21 21.49
CA TYR A 311 20.86 -1.89 20.92
C TYR A 311 21.86 -1.34 19.90
N ALA A 312 23.16 -1.60 20.08
CA ALA A 312 24.19 -1.18 19.11
C ALA A 312 24.02 -1.90 17.77
N ASN A 313 23.76 -3.21 17.81
CA ASN A 313 23.51 -4.02 16.62
C ASN A 313 22.16 -3.64 15.97
N ALA A 314 21.13 -3.44 16.79
CA ALA A 314 19.81 -3.00 16.35
C ALA A 314 19.89 -1.69 15.58
N LEU A 315 20.52 -0.67 16.17
CA LEU A 315 20.75 0.62 15.54
C LEU A 315 21.50 0.41 14.22
N SER A 316 22.67 -0.22 14.23
CA SER A 316 23.47 -0.47 13.01
C SER A 316 22.66 -1.11 11.88
N MET A 317 21.83 -2.12 12.17
CA MET A 317 21.00 -2.77 11.16
C MET A 317 19.85 -1.89 10.68
N LEU A 318 19.16 -1.17 11.57
CA LEU A 318 18.11 -0.22 11.18
C LEU A 318 18.68 0.93 10.32
N GLN A 319 19.88 1.42 10.63
CA GLN A 319 20.59 2.39 9.80
C GLN A 319 20.96 1.83 8.42
N LYS A 320 21.32 0.54 8.33
CA LYS A 320 21.52 -0.13 7.04
C LYS A 320 20.21 -0.25 6.26
N ALA A 321 19.11 -0.59 6.92
CA ALA A 321 17.80 -0.67 6.29
C ALA A 321 17.40 0.68 5.63
N LEU A 322 17.78 1.81 6.23
CA LEU A 322 17.48 3.15 5.74
C LEU A 322 18.06 3.39 4.35
N LYS A 323 19.27 2.88 4.10
CA LYS A 323 19.95 3.00 2.80
C LYS A 323 19.19 2.32 1.66
N TRP A 324 18.42 1.28 1.98
CA TRP A 324 17.76 0.44 0.98
C TRP A 324 16.26 0.72 0.88
N SER A 325 15.61 1.03 1.99
CA SER A 325 14.19 1.28 2.07
C SER A 325 13.88 2.27 3.19
N PRO A 326 13.93 3.59 2.89
CA PRO A 326 13.63 4.62 3.87
C PRO A 326 12.25 4.45 4.51
N ASP A 327 11.26 4.07 3.70
CA ASP A 327 9.90 3.81 4.16
C ASP A 327 9.83 2.76 5.28
N LEU A 328 10.66 1.71 5.24
CA LEU A 328 10.69 0.69 6.30
C LEU A 328 11.33 1.21 7.59
N VAL A 329 12.32 2.10 7.49
CA VAL A 329 12.95 2.69 8.69
C VAL A 329 12.07 3.73 9.35
N LEU A 330 11.25 4.46 8.58
CA LEU A 330 10.20 5.30 9.17
C LEU A 330 9.24 4.49 10.05
N GLN A 331 9.03 3.19 9.75
CA GLN A 331 8.21 2.32 10.60
C GLN A 331 8.89 1.94 11.91
N ALA A 332 10.23 1.88 11.93
CA ALA A 332 11.03 1.55 13.10
C ALA A 332 11.63 2.78 13.81
N PHE A 333 11.33 3.99 13.34
CA PHE A 333 11.93 5.23 13.83
C PHE A 333 11.84 5.41 15.35
N PRO A 334 10.70 5.13 16.01
CA PRO A 334 10.63 5.22 17.47
C PRO A 334 11.65 4.31 18.18
N TYR A 335 11.92 3.13 17.64
CA TYR A 335 12.91 2.18 18.16
C TYR A 335 14.35 2.61 17.85
N VAL A 336 14.59 3.28 16.72
CA VAL A 336 15.88 3.90 16.39
C VAL A 336 16.24 4.95 17.45
N MET A 337 15.28 5.82 17.80
CA MET A 337 15.49 6.84 18.82
C MET A 337 15.65 6.23 20.22
N ASP A 338 14.90 5.16 20.54
CA ASP A 338 15.09 4.43 21.79
C ASP A 338 16.49 3.80 21.89
N CYS A 339 16.99 3.21 20.80
CA CYS A 339 18.36 2.69 20.75
C CYS A 339 19.38 3.80 21.01
N ALA A 340 19.21 4.97 20.36
CA ALA A 340 20.11 6.10 20.54
C ALA A 340 20.17 6.57 22.00
N GLU A 341 19.02 6.61 22.68
CA GLU A 341 18.94 6.95 24.10
C GLU A 341 19.60 5.92 25.00
N ARG A 342 19.39 4.63 24.73
CA ARG A 342 19.99 3.54 25.51
C ARG A 342 21.49 3.42 25.32
N LEU A 343 21.99 3.89 24.19
CA LEU A 343 23.42 3.99 23.89
C LEU A 343 24.02 5.32 24.34
N GLU A 344 23.22 6.21 24.94
CA GLU A 344 23.65 7.52 25.41
C GLU A 344 24.36 8.34 24.32
N LEU A 345 23.84 8.27 23.08
CA LEU A 345 24.46 8.99 21.98
C LEU A 345 24.44 10.51 22.24
N PRO A 346 25.48 11.24 21.80
CA PRO A 346 25.52 12.69 21.92
C PRO A 346 24.28 13.35 21.28
N LEU A 347 23.79 14.43 21.89
CA LEU A 347 22.61 15.17 21.43
C LEU A 347 22.68 15.54 19.94
N ALA A 348 23.86 15.90 19.44
CA ALA A 348 24.08 16.20 18.02
C ALA A 348 23.76 14.99 17.11
N GLN A 349 24.14 13.78 17.53
CA GLN A 349 23.83 12.55 16.79
C GLN A 349 22.34 12.22 16.86
N CYS A 350 21.69 12.39 18.01
CA CYS A 350 20.24 12.23 18.13
C CYS A 350 19.47 13.21 17.23
N ARG A 351 19.93 14.45 17.14
CA ARG A 351 19.38 15.47 16.22
C ARG A 351 19.59 15.08 14.75
N GLN A 352 20.75 14.52 14.40
CA GLN A 352 21.00 14.00 13.05
C GLN A 352 20.06 12.84 12.67
N LEU A 353 19.71 11.96 13.61
CA LEU A 353 18.73 10.89 13.37
C LEU A 353 17.34 11.44 13.06
N LEU A 354 16.95 12.57 13.68
CA LEU A 354 15.67 13.24 13.41
C LEU A 354 15.58 13.83 11.99
N GLU A 355 16.72 14.12 11.36
CA GLU A 355 16.77 14.59 9.97
C GLU A 355 16.43 13.48 8.95
N TRP A 356 16.43 12.21 9.38
CA TRP A 356 16.05 11.08 8.52
C TRP A 356 14.54 11.03 8.23
N VAL A 357 13.75 11.79 8.98
CA VAL A 357 12.30 11.74 8.94
C VAL A 357 11.75 12.94 8.18
N ASP A 358 11.19 12.68 7.01
CA ASP A 358 10.24 13.61 6.41
C ASP A 358 8.83 13.35 6.97
N PHE A 359 8.33 14.32 7.74
CA PHE A 359 7.03 14.24 8.42
C PHE A 359 5.87 14.13 7.43
N VAL A 360 6.07 14.50 6.17
CA VAL A 360 5.04 14.50 5.12
C VAL A 360 4.46 13.09 4.86
N HIS A 361 5.20 12.04 5.19
CA HIS A 361 4.81 10.65 4.90
C HIS A 361 4.55 9.79 6.15
N MET A 362 4.57 10.37 7.34
CA MET A 362 4.23 9.67 8.57
C MET A 362 2.79 9.97 8.99
N SER A 363 2.14 9.00 9.63
CA SER A 363 0.82 9.19 10.25
C SER A 363 0.66 8.28 11.47
N GLY A 364 -0.40 8.55 12.24
CA GLY A 364 -0.72 7.84 13.48
C GLY A 364 0.40 7.88 14.51
N PHE A 365 0.53 6.80 15.26
CA PHE A 365 1.53 6.59 16.33
C PHE A 365 2.95 7.07 15.97
N LYS A 366 3.41 6.74 14.76
CA LYS A 366 4.80 6.98 14.32
C LYS A 366 5.10 8.46 14.16
N LEU A 367 4.15 9.20 13.59
CA LEU A 367 4.22 10.65 13.45
C LEU A 367 4.26 11.33 14.82
N GLU A 368 3.42 10.88 15.75
CA GLU A 368 3.36 11.47 17.09
C GLU A 368 4.65 11.21 17.88
N TYR A 369 5.26 10.02 17.74
CA TYR A 369 6.60 9.77 18.30
C TYR A 369 7.70 10.62 17.67
N ALA A 370 7.66 10.83 16.35
CA ALA A 370 8.63 11.69 15.69
C ALA A 370 8.51 13.15 16.19
N LYS A 371 7.29 13.65 16.37
CA LYS A 371 7.04 14.97 16.98
C LYS A 371 7.53 15.03 18.42
N TYR A 372 7.25 13.99 19.22
CA TYR A 372 7.70 13.88 20.60
C TYR A 372 9.22 13.94 20.72
N PHE A 373 9.96 13.13 19.96
CA PHE A 373 11.42 13.15 20.00
C PHE A 373 11.99 14.47 19.50
N ARG A 374 11.38 15.08 18.47
CA ARG A 374 11.77 16.43 18.02
C ARG A 374 11.61 17.49 19.12
N LEU A 375 10.50 17.43 19.87
CA LEU A 375 10.28 18.33 21.02
C LEU A 375 11.26 18.03 22.16
N LYS A 376 11.49 16.75 22.47
CA LYS A 376 12.43 16.34 23.53
C LYS A 376 13.84 16.86 23.26
N TYR A 377 14.32 16.70 22.02
CA TYR A 377 15.67 17.07 21.61
C TYR A 377 15.83 18.52 21.16
N SER A 378 14.75 19.32 21.15
CA SER A 378 14.87 20.78 21.02
C SER A 378 15.36 21.43 22.31
N TYR A 379 15.21 20.75 23.46
CA TYR A 379 15.79 21.16 24.73
C TYR A 379 17.24 20.69 24.85
N ASP A 380 18.14 21.59 25.24
CA ASP A 380 19.52 21.21 25.56
C ASP A 380 19.62 20.51 26.94
N THR A 381 18.70 20.84 27.86
CA THR A 381 18.54 20.19 29.16
C THR A 381 17.06 20.07 29.50
N ILE A 382 16.63 18.93 30.05
CA ILE A 382 15.24 18.68 30.45
C ILE A 382 15.10 18.93 31.96
N GLY A 383 14.47 20.05 32.32
CA GLY A 383 14.07 20.34 33.69
C GLY A 383 12.64 19.88 33.98
N ARG A 384 12.12 20.24 35.17
CA ARG A 384 10.77 19.86 35.60
C ARG A 384 9.67 20.38 34.66
N LYS A 385 9.81 21.62 34.17
CA LYS A 385 8.81 22.25 33.29
C LYS A 385 8.74 21.53 31.94
N GLU A 386 9.89 21.25 31.35
CA GLU A 386 10.03 20.55 30.08
C GLU A 386 9.54 19.10 30.21
N ALA A 387 9.89 18.43 31.31
CA ALA A 387 9.42 17.07 31.61
C ALA A 387 7.89 16.99 31.71
N LEU A 388 7.23 17.96 32.36
CA LEU A 388 5.76 18.01 32.42
C LEU A 388 5.12 18.19 31.04
N LEU A 389 5.72 19.01 30.17
CA LEU A 389 5.23 19.19 28.80
C LEU A 389 5.39 17.91 27.97
N LEU A 390 6.53 17.22 28.11
CA LEU A 390 6.79 15.97 27.42
C LEU A 390 5.88 14.84 27.91
N GLU A 391 5.64 14.73 29.22
CA GLU A 391 4.71 13.76 29.81
C GLU A 391 3.29 14.00 29.31
N LYS A 392 2.84 15.26 29.33
CA LYS A 392 1.54 15.65 28.77
C LYS A 392 1.44 15.28 27.29
N PHE A 393 2.48 15.52 26.50
CA PHE A 393 2.51 15.14 25.09
C PHE A 393 2.31 13.64 24.89
N LEU A 394 3.04 12.80 25.64
CA LEU A 394 2.91 11.34 25.59
C LEU A 394 1.46 10.90 25.86
N VAL A 395 0.86 11.39 26.94
CA VAL A 395 -0.50 10.99 27.34
C VAL A 395 -1.57 11.48 26.35
N GLU A 396 -1.47 12.72 25.86
CA GLU A 396 -2.50 13.27 24.99
C GLU A 396 -2.39 12.82 23.53
N ASN A 397 -1.17 12.58 23.04
CA ASN A 397 -0.93 12.37 21.60
C ASN A 397 -0.43 10.97 21.27
N ILE A 398 0.15 10.21 22.20
CA ILE A 398 0.71 8.89 21.92
C ILE A 398 -0.16 7.77 22.50
N LEU A 399 -0.59 7.90 23.75
CA LEU A 399 -1.47 6.93 24.41
C LEU A 399 -2.71 6.55 23.56
N PRO A 400 -3.39 7.48 22.84
CA PRO A 400 -4.54 7.12 22.01
C PRO A 400 -4.23 6.17 20.85
N PHE A 401 -2.96 6.01 20.47
CA PHE A 401 -2.51 5.14 19.38
C PHE A 401 -1.79 3.89 19.87
N LEU A 402 -1.84 3.56 21.17
CA LEU A 402 -1.29 2.30 21.69
C LEU A 402 -2.20 1.12 21.34
N ASP A 403 -2.20 0.75 20.06
CA ASP A 403 -2.78 -0.52 19.61
C ASP A 403 -1.86 -1.67 20.02
N SER A 404 -2.13 -2.30 21.18
CA SER A 404 -1.69 -3.62 21.71
C SER A 404 -0.31 -4.23 21.36
N GLY A 405 0.63 -3.48 20.80
CA GLY A 405 1.96 -3.95 20.44
C GLY A 405 2.89 -3.88 21.64
N LEU A 406 3.42 -5.03 22.07
CA LEU A 406 4.28 -5.13 23.26
C LEU A 406 5.48 -4.16 23.23
N LEU A 407 6.14 -4.02 22.08
CA LEU A 407 7.29 -3.11 21.92
C LEU A 407 6.88 -1.62 21.96
N THR A 408 5.72 -1.31 21.38
CA THR A 408 5.11 0.03 21.37
C THR A 408 4.78 0.47 22.79
N TYR A 409 4.19 -0.44 23.57
CA TYR A 409 3.85 -0.22 24.97
C TYR A 409 5.11 -0.06 25.83
N ALA A 410 6.10 -0.94 25.66
CA ALA A 410 7.37 -0.86 26.37
C ALA A 410 8.12 0.46 26.10
N LEU A 411 8.07 0.96 24.85
CA LEU A 411 8.64 2.25 24.49
C LEU A 411 7.94 3.42 25.20
N PHE A 412 6.60 3.43 25.18
CA PHE A 412 5.80 4.46 25.86
C PHE A 412 6.08 4.50 27.35
N TYR A 413 6.03 3.33 28.00
CA TYR A 413 6.29 3.20 29.42
C TYR A 413 7.71 3.64 29.78
N ARG A 414 8.71 3.30 28.96
CA ARG A 414 10.09 3.76 29.18
C ARG A 414 10.20 5.28 29.11
N GLN A 415 9.59 5.92 28.11
CA GLN A 415 9.65 7.38 28.00
C GLN A 415 9.01 8.06 29.22
N LEU A 416 7.89 7.52 29.70
CA LEU A 416 7.27 7.94 30.95
C LEU A 416 8.21 7.77 32.16
N LEU A 417 8.84 6.60 32.31
CA LEU A 417 9.78 6.33 33.39
C LEU A 417 10.97 7.31 33.41
N ILE A 418 11.49 7.69 32.24
CA ILE A 418 12.59 8.67 32.12
C ILE A 418 12.18 10.03 32.69
N LEU A 419 10.93 10.45 32.46
CA LEU A 419 10.42 11.74 32.90
C LEU A 419 9.97 11.74 34.38
N SER A 420 9.56 10.57 34.89
CA SER A 420 8.95 10.42 36.22
C SER A 420 9.75 11.02 37.39
N PRO A 421 11.11 10.98 37.45
CA PRO A 421 11.86 11.55 38.56
C PRO A 421 11.74 13.08 38.64
N LEU A 422 11.45 13.72 37.50
CA LEU A 422 11.36 15.18 37.37
C LEU A 422 9.95 15.71 37.63
N THR A 423 8.91 14.95 37.25
CA THR A 423 7.53 15.41 37.32
C THR A 423 6.81 15.04 38.61
N ARG A 424 7.27 13.97 39.29
CA ARG A 424 6.67 13.41 40.52
C ARG A 424 5.18 13.06 40.41
N HIS A 425 4.61 12.99 39.20
CA HIS A 425 3.18 12.73 38.97
C HIS A 425 2.84 11.22 38.90
N MET A 426 3.82 10.35 38.66
CA MET A 426 3.57 8.98 38.23
C MET A 426 3.59 7.91 39.33
N GLN A 427 2.98 8.18 40.49
CA GLN A 427 2.53 7.09 41.37
C GLN A 427 1.16 6.55 40.95
N TYR A 428 0.31 7.36 40.32
CA TYR A 428 -1.09 7.00 40.04
C TYR A 428 -1.32 6.27 38.71
N VAL A 429 -0.54 6.54 37.66
CA VAL A 429 -0.70 5.87 36.34
C VAL A 429 -0.04 4.48 36.34
N LEU A 430 1.05 4.30 37.09
CA LEU A 430 1.77 3.02 37.20
C LEU A 430 0.98 1.96 37.98
N GLN A 431 0.16 2.36 38.96
CA GLN A 431 -0.68 1.46 39.76
C GLN A 431 -1.86 0.84 38.97
N PHE A 432 -2.25 1.41 37.83
CA PHE A 432 -3.36 0.88 37.02
C PHE A 432 -2.92 -0.10 35.91
N HIS A 433 -1.62 -0.34 35.76
CA HIS A 433 -1.06 -1.18 34.70
C HIS A 433 -0.03 -2.22 35.18
N GLU A 434 0.07 -2.46 36.49
CA GLU A 434 0.60 -3.74 37.01
C GLU A 434 -0.49 -4.83 36.91
N MET A 435 -0.78 -5.24 35.67
CA MET A 435 -1.54 -6.43 35.27
C MET A 435 -1.05 -6.85 33.90
#